data_AF-A0A4Y9Y332-F1
#
_entry.id   AF-A0A4Y9Y332-F1
#
_cell.length_a   1.000
_cell.length_b   1.000
_cell.length_c   1.000
_cell.angle_alpha   90.00
_cell.angle_beta   90.00
_cell.angle_gamma   90.00
#
_symmetry.space_group_name_H-M   'P 1'
#
loop_
_entity.id
_entity.type
_entity.pdbx_description
1 polymer ?
#
loop_
_entity_poly.entity_id
_entity_poly.type
_entity_poly.pdbx_seq_one_letter_code
_entity_poly.pdbx_strand_id
1 'polypeptide(L)'
;MPAVVMSVAAALIYLADRTGFWLKEQKQFSPWVFSFLSLLSLAFGLCTMQQADKDLGFLNREQTDEWKGWMQIAILIYHYTGASKISGIYNVIRVLVASYLFMTGYGHTTFYIKKADFGFLRIAQVMIRLNLLTLLLAYTMNTDYLSYYFAPLVSWWFLIIYGTMFAGSQYNDRTAFVLVKILLSMGFVTWFMSEQWILETIFDFLSRVCGIHWSAREWAFRVNLDMWIVYFGMLASLAVIKIREHRLTDHPQWPLAVKGAIGLSGVVLLWFFAFELYQPDKFAYNSWHPYISFLPVGAFIVLRNANVILRSASSRAFAFIGTCSLETFIIQYHLWLAGDTKGVLLVIPGTRWRPVNLILTTIVFIYVSHRVAQATGEITNWVCGSAKPQALPTVADNSAMSGRRSHLPTPASGGETIFLVQQNAEALKDEETPGADTPSRPQRRWVDRLAESTSPSTPSAPGFRVWYGETEWKPGVKTKLGIAAVVLWLLNVMWPYP
;
A
#
# COMPACT_ATOMS: atom_id res chain seq x y z
N MET A 1 -5.04 20.53 8.04
CA MET A 1 -3.84 19.77 8.47
C MET A 1 -3.20 18.93 7.36
N PRO A 2 -3.90 18.00 6.65
CA PRO A 2 -3.22 17.11 5.69
C PRO A 2 -2.60 17.86 4.49
N ALA A 3 -3.24 18.91 3.97
CA ALA A 3 -2.65 19.74 2.92
C ALA A 3 -1.34 20.41 3.35
N VAL A 4 -1.26 20.89 4.60
CA VAL A 4 -0.03 21.50 5.14
C VAL A 4 1.10 20.47 5.21
N VAL A 5 0.80 19.24 5.64
CA VAL A 5 1.78 18.13 5.65
C VAL A 5 2.31 17.86 4.25
N MET A 6 1.42 17.79 3.25
CA MET A 6 1.83 17.59 1.85
C MET A 6 2.70 18.74 1.33
N SER A 7 2.33 19.99 1.60
CA SER A 7 3.09 21.17 1.15
C SER A 7 4.47 21.26 1.82
N VAL A 8 4.55 21.03 3.13
CA VAL A 8 5.82 21.02 3.87
C VAL A 8 6.71 19.87 3.40
N ALA A 9 6.14 18.67 3.19
CA ALA A 9 6.89 17.54 2.66
C ALA A 9 7.41 17.84 1.24
N ALA A 10 6.59 18.36 0.34
CA ALA A 10 7.01 18.73 -1.00
C ALA A 10 8.12 19.80 -0.99
N ALA A 11 8.00 20.83 -0.14
CA ALA A 11 9.02 21.86 0.01
C ALA A 11 10.34 21.29 0.58
N LEU A 12 10.26 20.42 1.58
CA LEU A 12 11.43 19.74 2.14
C LEU A 12 12.13 18.87 1.09
N ILE A 13 11.37 18.09 0.33
CA ILE A 13 11.89 17.24 -0.74
C ILE A 13 12.54 18.09 -1.84
N TYR A 14 11.93 19.24 -2.17
CA TYR A 14 12.46 20.14 -3.19
C TYR A 14 13.77 20.80 -2.72
N LEU A 15 13.81 21.24 -1.46
CA LEU A 15 15.01 21.76 -0.84
C LEU A 15 16.12 20.70 -0.83
N ALA A 16 15.78 19.45 -0.51
CA ALA A 16 16.71 18.33 -0.48
C ALA A 16 17.34 18.03 -1.84
N ASP A 17 16.54 17.97 -2.90
CA ASP A 17 17.04 17.51 -4.20
C ASP A 17 17.26 18.58 -5.26
N ARG A 18 16.51 19.68 -5.27
CA ARG A 18 16.63 20.69 -6.33
C ARG A 18 17.49 21.89 -5.94
N THR A 19 17.87 22.00 -4.67
CA THR A 19 18.77 23.06 -4.19
C THR A 19 20.12 22.53 -3.75
N GLY A 20 21.08 23.44 -3.56
CA GLY A 20 22.40 23.13 -3.01
C GLY A 20 22.46 23.15 -1.48
N PHE A 21 21.32 23.13 -0.77
CA PHE A 21 21.29 23.25 0.69
C PHE A 21 21.99 22.08 1.39
N TRP A 22 21.84 20.86 0.86
CA TRP A 22 22.58 19.68 1.31
C TRP A 22 23.53 19.15 0.23
N LEU A 23 24.62 18.54 0.67
CA LEU A 23 25.60 17.94 -0.22
C LEU A 23 25.07 16.61 -0.77
N LYS A 24 25.61 16.21 -1.91
CA LYS A 24 25.23 14.97 -2.61
C LYS A 24 26.48 14.14 -2.88
N GLU A 25 26.44 12.88 -2.50
CA GLU A 25 27.56 11.95 -2.69
C GLU A 25 27.20 10.87 -3.72
N GLN A 26 28.18 10.39 -4.49
CA GLN A 26 27.98 9.29 -5.42
C GLN A 26 27.79 7.96 -4.69
N LYS A 27 26.97 7.08 -5.27
CA LYS A 27 26.73 5.74 -4.73
C LYS A 27 27.96 4.86 -4.90
N GLN A 28 28.33 4.16 -3.82
CA GLN A 28 29.40 3.19 -3.82
C GLN A 28 28.86 1.86 -3.29
N PHE A 29 28.95 0.83 -4.12
CA PHE A 29 28.51 -0.50 -3.73
C PHE A 29 29.60 -1.17 -2.91
N SER A 30 29.24 -1.64 -1.73
CA SER A 30 30.08 -2.47 -0.87
C SER A 30 29.27 -3.70 -0.46
N PRO A 31 29.73 -4.93 -0.79
CA PRO A 31 29.06 -6.16 -0.37
C PRO A 31 28.89 -6.25 1.14
N TRP A 32 29.88 -5.81 1.91
CA TRP A 32 29.84 -5.83 3.38
C TRP A 32 28.76 -4.91 3.94
N VAL A 33 28.64 -3.69 3.41
CA VAL A 33 27.61 -2.74 3.86
C VAL A 33 26.22 -3.25 3.46
N PHE A 34 26.06 -3.75 2.23
CA PHE A 34 24.80 -4.32 1.76
C PHE A 34 24.35 -5.50 2.64
N SER A 35 25.25 -6.45 2.91
CA SER A 35 24.98 -7.62 3.75
C SER A 35 24.69 -7.21 5.20
N PHE A 36 25.46 -6.29 5.76
CA PHE A 36 25.24 -5.78 7.12
C PHE A 36 23.86 -5.14 7.26
N LEU A 37 23.48 -4.24 6.36
CA LEU A 37 22.16 -3.59 6.40
C LEU A 37 21.02 -4.60 6.20
N SER A 38 21.22 -5.60 5.33
CA SER A 38 20.22 -6.65 5.09
C SER A 38 20.02 -7.53 6.32
N LEU A 39 21.11 -7.95 6.98
CA LEU A 39 21.06 -8.73 8.22
C LEU A 39 20.51 -7.92 9.39
N LEU A 40 20.86 -6.64 9.49
CA LEU A 40 20.31 -5.73 10.51
C LEU A 40 18.81 -5.56 10.34
N SER A 41 18.33 -5.37 9.10
CA SER A 41 16.91 -5.31 8.79
C SER A 41 16.21 -6.61 9.16
N LEU A 42 16.80 -7.76 8.83
CA LEU A 42 16.24 -9.07 9.18
C LEU A 42 16.16 -9.25 10.71
N ALA A 43 17.24 -8.95 11.44
CA ALA A 43 17.27 -9.01 12.90
C ALA A 43 16.20 -8.10 13.52
N PHE A 44 16.07 -6.86 13.05
CA PHE A 44 15.05 -5.93 13.51
C PHE A 44 13.63 -6.46 13.26
N GLY A 45 13.38 -7.05 12.10
CA GLY A 45 12.11 -7.72 11.78
C GLY A 45 11.80 -8.88 12.71
N LEU A 46 12.77 -9.76 12.94
CA LEU A 46 12.63 -10.94 13.81
C LEU A 46 12.44 -10.55 15.28
N CYS A 47 13.16 -9.54 15.78
CA CYS A 47 13.00 -9.03 17.14
C CYS A 47 11.64 -8.37 17.39
N THR A 48 10.90 -8.02 16.34
CA THR A 48 9.58 -7.38 16.42
C THR A 48 8.44 -8.31 15.98
N MET A 49 8.71 -9.62 15.91
CA MET A 49 7.71 -10.63 15.60
C MET A 49 6.66 -10.69 16.72
N GLN A 50 5.39 -10.63 16.33
CA GLN A 50 4.25 -10.82 17.22
C GLN A 50 3.39 -11.96 16.68
N GLN A 51 2.75 -12.70 17.57
CA GLN A 51 1.84 -13.78 17.20
C GLN A 51 0.43 -13.43 17.68
N ALA A 52 -0.53 -13.49 16.77
CA ALA A 52 -1.95 -13.36 17.08
C ALA A 52 -2.49 -14.67 17.70
N ASP A 53 -3.45 -14.54 18.60
CA ASP A 53 -4.04 -15.70 19.31
C ASP A 53 -4.90 -16.60 18.40
N LYS A 54 -5.27 -16.13 17.21
CA LYS A 54 -6.18 -16.81 16.28
C LYS A 54 -5.54 -17.00 14.92
N ASP A 55 -5.93 -18.05 14.21
CA ASP A 55 -5.59 -18.21 12.81
C ASP A 55 -6.29 -17.13 11.98
N LEU A 56 -5.48 -16.20 11.46
CA LEU A 56 -5.96 -15.08 10.65
C LEU A 56 -6.32 -15.51 9.21
N GLY A 57 -5.98 -16.75 8.83
CA GLY A 57 -6.25 -17.31 7.51
C GLY A 57 -5.16 -16.98 6.48
N PHE A 58 -5.40 -17.43 5.24
CA PHE A 58 -4.42 -17.37 4.15
C PHE A 58 -4.19 -15.94 3.66
N LEU A 59 -2.91 -15.53 3.63
CA LEU A 59 -2.46 -14.19 3.23
C LEU A 59 -3.24 -13.08 3.93
N ASN A 60 -3.37 -13.10 5.25
CA ASN A 60 -4.12 -12.05 5.93
C ASN A 60 -3.48 -10.65 5.76
N ARG A 61 -4.24 -9.62 6.13
CA ARG A 61 -3.82 -8.23 5.99
C ARG A 61 -2.46 -7.94 6.64
N GLU A 62 -2.25 -8.34 7.89
CA GLU A 62 -1.00 -8.09 8.60
C GLU A 62 0.19 -8.76 7.91
N GLN A 63 0.03 -9.99 7.44
CA GLN A 63 1.06 -10.68 6.65
C GLN A 63 1.37 -9.96 5.33
N THR A 64 0.35 -9.44 4.65
CA THR A 64 0.61 -8.68 3.40
C THR A 64 1.26 -7.33 3.65
N ASP A 65 0.91 -6.63 4.74
CA ASP A 65 1.56 -5.38 5.11
C ASP A 65 3.01 -5.66 5.57
N GLU A 66 3.25 -6.71 6.35
CA GLU A 66 4.60 -7.20 6.66
C GLU A 66 5.40 -7.51 5.38
N TRP A 67 4.78 -8.22 4.44
CA TRP A 67 5.42 -8.60 3.18
C TRP A 67 5.87 -7.37 2.39
N LYS A 68 4.99 -6.38 2.23
CA LYS A 68 5.34 -5.10 1.62
C LYS A 68 6.48 -4.42 2.36
N GLY A 69 6.43 -4.40 3.70
CA GLY A 69 7.42 -3.75 4.54
C GLY A 69 8.84 -4.26 4.33
N TRP A 70 9.05 -5.58 4.45
CA TRP A 70 10.40 -6.13 4.29
C TRP A 70 10.89 -6.01 2.85
N MET A 71 10.00 -6.18 1.86
CA MET A 71 10.36 -5.98 0.46
C MET A 71 10.78 -4.53 0.21
N GLN A 72 10.05 -3.58 0.80
CA GLN A 72 10.36 -2.16 0.68
C GLN A 72 11.72 -1.84 1.28
N ILE A 73 12.06 -2.39 2.45
CA ILE A 73 13.39 -2.19 3.04
C ILE A 73 14.49 -2.79 2.15
N ALA A 74 14.28 -3.99 1.58
CA ALA A 74 15.22 -4.60 0.65
C ALA A 74 15.44 -3.71 -0.59
N ILE A 75 14.37 -3.17 -1.16
CA ILE A 75 14.41 -2.22 -2.29
C ILE A 75 15.16 -0.94 -1.91
N LEU A 76 14.94 -0.42 -0.69
CA LEU A 76 15.63 0.77 -0.19
C LEU A 76 17.13 0.52 -0.05
N ILE A 77 17.55 -0.57 0.63
CA ILE A 77 18.98 -0.93 0.77
C ILE A 77 19.64 -1.10 -0.61
N TYR A 78 18.95 -1.76 -1.54
CA TYR A 78 19.38 -1.93 -2.93
C TYR A 78 19.66 -0.58 -3.62
N HIS A 79 18.72 0.37 -3.53
CA HIS A 79 18.91 1.68 -4.17
C HIS A 79 19.98 2.51 -3.48
N TYR A 80 20.03 2.52 -2.14
CA TYR A 80 21.01 3.30 -1.37
C TYR A 80 22.45 2.88 -1.64
N THR A 81 22.71 1.57 -1.66
CA THR A 81 24.04 1.01 -1.92
C THR A 81 24.42 1.03 -3.39
N GLY A 82 23.48 1.30 -4.31
CA GLY A 82 23.75 1.22 -5.76
C GLY A 82 23.96 -0.22 -6.22
N ALA A 83 23.30 -1.19 -5.59
CA ALA A 83 23.43 -2.62 -5.87
C ALA A 83 22.87 -3.03 -7.25
N SER A 84 22.29 -2.09 -8.01
CA SER A 84 21.82 -2.28 -9.39
C SER A 84 22.89 -2.72 -10.38
N LYS A 85 24.17 -2.54 -10.03
CA LYS A 85 25.32 -3.01 -10.81
C LYS A 85 25.54 -4.52 -10.70
N ILE A 86 24.99 -5.16 -9.68
CA ILE A 86 25.14 -6.60 -9.44
C ILE A 86 23.88 -7.32 -9.92
N SER A 87 24.02 -8.16 -10.95
CA SER A 87 22.90 -8.81 -11.62
C SER A 87 22.06 -9.67 -10.65
N GLY A 88 22.70 -10.51 -9.84
CA GLY A 88 21.98 -11.39 -8.90
C GLY A 88 21.13 -10.65 -7.89
N ILE A 89 21.57 -9.46 -7.42
CA ILE A 89 20.76 -8.64 -6.51
C ILE A 89 19.61 -8.00 -7.27
N TYR A 90 19.87 -7.44 -8.46
CA TYR A 90 18.82 -6.86 -9.30
C TYR A 90 17.70 -7.86 -9.61
N ASN A 91 18.04 -9.09 -9.97
CA ASN A 91 17.07 -10.12 -10.33
C ASN A 91 16.14 -10.49 -9.15
N VAL A 92 16.69 -10.64 -7.94
CA VAL A 92 15.89 -10.86 -6.72
C VAL A 92 14.97 -9.67 -6.44
N ILE A 93 15.49 -8.44 -6.51
CA ILE A 93 14.68 -7.22 -6.34
C ILE A 93 13.57 -7.14 -7.38
N ARG A 94 13.82 -7.60 -8.60
CA ARG A 94 12.80 -7.67 -9.66
C ARG A 94 11.65 -8.62 -9.28
N VAL A 95 11.94 -9.78 -8.70
CA VAL A 95 10.89 -10.68 -8.15
C VAL A 95 10.08 -10.01 -7.02
N LEU A 96 10.70 -9.15 -6.21
CA LEU A 96 9.97 -8.39 -5.19
C LEU A 96 9.01 -7.37 -5.82
N VAL A 97 9.38 -6.72 -6.91
CA VAL A 97 8.47 -5.85 -7.67
C VAL A 97 7.31 -6.66 -8.25
N ALA A 98 7.60 -7.83 -8.84
CA ALA A 98 6.57 -8.75 -9.33
C ALA A 98 5.62 -9.21 -8.20
N SER A 99 6.12 -9.39 -6.98
CA SER A 99 5.33 -9.73 -5.79
C SER A 99 4.30 -8.64 -5.42
N TYR A 100 4.64 -7.36 -5.58
CA TYR A 100 3.68 -6.25 -5.40
C TYR A 100 2.54 -6.31 -6.42
N LEU A 101 2.87 -6.64 -7.67
CA LEU A 101 1.89 -6.76 -8.75
C LEU A 101 1.03 -8.02 -8.59
N PHE A 102 1.61 -9.13 -8.13
CA PHE A 102 0.86 -10.31 -7.68
C PHE A 102 -0.18 -9.93 -6.62
N MET A 103 0.24 -9.20 -5.57
CA MET A 103 -0.67 -8.76 -4.50
C MET A 103 -1.78 -7.84 -5.03
N THR A 104 -1.49 -7.01 -6.02
CA THR A 104 -2.48 -6.16 -6.71
C THR A 104 -3.52 -7.04 -7.42
N GLY A 105 -3.07 -8.02 -8.22
CA GLY A 105 -3.93 -9.01 -8.87
C GLY A 105 -4.81 -9.78 -7.89
N TYR A 106 -4.19 -10.29 -6.81
CA TYR A 106 -4.87 -11.07 -5.78
C TYR A 106 -5.90 -10.25 -4.99
N GLY A 107 -5.50 -9.09 -4.46
CA GLY A 107 -6.34 -8.28 -3.56
C GLY A 107 -7.55 -7.67 -4.27
N HIS A 108 -7.36 -7.11 -5.46
CA HIS A 108 -8.46 -6.50 -6.20
C HIS A 108 -9.44 -7.53 -6.75
N THR A 109 -8.94 -8.67 -7.26
CA THR A 109 -9.81 -9.78 -7.71
C THR A 109 -10.63 -10.34 -6.56
N THR A 110 -10.01 -10.56 -5.40
CA THR A 110 -10.70 -11.05 -4.20
C THR A 110 -11.83 -10.11 -3.81
N PHE A 111 -11.59 -8.79 -3.83
CA PHE A 111 -12.63 -7.81 -3.55
C PHE A 111 -13.78 -7.91 -4.56
N TYR A 112 -13.50 -7.88 -5.87
CA TYR A 112 -14.57 -7.81 -6.88
C TYR A 112 -15.43 -9.08 -6.89
N ILE A 113 -14.84 -10.24 -6.59
CA ILE A 113 -15.60 -11.49 -6.44
C ILE A 113 -16.44 -11.48 -5.17
N LYS A 114 -15.88 -11.06 -4.03
CA LYS A 114 -16.58 -11.17 -2.73
C LYS A 114 -17.55 -10.03 -2.45
N LYS A 115 -17.25 -8.81 -2.89
CA LYS A 115 -18.08 -7.63 -2.62
C LYS A 115 -18.94 -7.22 -3.81
N ALA A 116 -18.59 -7.62 -5.04
CA ALA A 116 -19.28 -7.24 -6.27
C ALA A 116 -19.55 -5.73 -6.44
N ASP A 117 -18.73 -4.89 -5.80
CA ASP A 117 -18.84 -3.44 -5.89
C ASP A 117 -17.95 -2.90 -7.02
N PHE A 118 -18.62 -2.44 -8.08
CA PHE A 118 -18.05 -1.84 -9.28
C PHE A 118 -18.34 -0.34 -9.38
N GLY A 119 -18.62 0.33 -8.25
CA GLY A 119 -18.91 1.75 -8.22
C GLY A 119 -17.71 2.61 -8.63
N PHE A 120 -18.00 3.72 -9.33
CA PHE A 120 -16.98 4.72 -9.73
C PHE A 120 -16.20 5.29 -8.53
N LEU A 121 -16.84 5.38 -7.36
CA LEU A 121 -16.22 5.87 -6.13
C LEU A 121 -14.95 5.10 -5.78
N ARG A 122 -14.97 3.78 -5.96
CA ARG A 122 -13.83 2.93 -5.66
C ARG A 122 -12.67 3.18 -6.62
N ILE A 123 -12.97 3.32 -7.91
CA ILE A 123 -11.97 3.66 -8.93
C ILE A 123 -11.29 4.98 -8.57
N ALA A 124 -12.10 6.00 -8.26
CA ALA A 124 -11.62 7.31 -7.82
C ALA A 124 -10.70 7.19 -6.59
N GLN A 125 -11.12 6.50 -5.54
CA GLN A 125 -10.32 6.33 -4.31
C GLN A 125 -8.98 5.66 -4.58
N VAL A 126 -8.96 4.55 -5.34
CA VAL A 126 -7.71 3.84 -5.64
C VAL A 126 -6.79 4.69 -6.52
N MET A 127 -7.32 5.30 -7.58
CA MET A 127 -6.52 6.12 -8.51
C MET A 127 -5.92 7.35 -7.83
N ILE A 128 -6.69 8.04 -6.99
CA ILE A 128 -6.17 9.19 -6.21
C ILE A 128 -5.13 8.70 -5.20
N ARG A 129 -5.42 7.65 -4.43
CA ARG A 129 -4.50 7.17 -3.39
C ARG A 129 -3.14 6.75 -3.95
N LEU A 130 -3.13 6.13 -5.13
CA LEU A 130 -1.91 5.67 -5.78
C LEU A 130 -1.11 6.83 -6.42
N ASN A 131 -1.79 7.84 -6.98
CA ASN A 131 -1.14 8.82 -7.85
C ASN A 131 -1.00 10.23 -7.25
N LEU A 132 -1.66 10.53 -6.13
CA LEU A 132 -1.64 11.89 -5.57
C LEU A 132 -0.22 12.39 -5.29
N LEU A 133 0.62 11.54 -4.68
CA LEU A 133 2.00 11.93 -4.36
C LEU A 133 2.88 12.00 -5.62
N THR A 134 2.75 11.06 -6.56
CA THR A 134 3.56 11.07 -7.78
C THR A 134 3.21 12.24 -8.68
N LEU A 135 1.94 12.62 -8.80
CA LEU A 135 1.53 13.80 -9.55
C LEU A 135 2.06 15.09 -8.90
N LEU A 136 1.98 15.20 -7.56
CA LEU A 136 2.55 16.34 -6.86
C LEU A 136 4.07 16.46 -7.08
N LEU A 137 4.79 15.34 -6.99
CA LEU A 137 6.24 15.34 -7.17
C LEU A 137 6.67 15.55 -8.62
N ALA A 138 5.96 15.00 -9.60
CA ALA A 138 6.23 15.22 -11.02
C ALA A 138 6.26 16.72 -11.34
N TYR A 139 5.26 17.46 -10.87
CA TYR A 139 5.25 18.90 -11.05
C TYR A 139 6.30 19.60 -10.18
N THR A 140 6.31 19.38 -8.87
CA THR A 140 7.24 20.12 -7.98
C THR A 140 8.72 19.88 -8.30
N MET A 141 9.09 18.70 -8.80
CA MET A 141 10.48 18.34 -9.14
C MET A 141 10.83 18.58 -10.61
N ASN A 142 9.88 19.04 -11.44
CA ASN A 142 10.01 19.10 -12.90
C ASN A 142 10.51 17.77 -13.49
N THR A 143 9.79 16.68 -13.21
CA THR A 143 10.09 15.32 -13.65
C THR A 143 8.88 14.66 -14.31
N ASP A 144 9.15 13.73 -15.23
CA ASP A 144 8.08 12.96 -15.85
C ASP A 144 7.37 12.04 -14.85
N TYR A 145 6.04 11.97 -14.96
CA TYR A 145 5.22 11.04 -14.18
C TYR A 145 5.68 9.58 -14.32
N LEU A 146 6.12 9.16 -15.52
CA LEU A 146 6.63 7.81 -15.75
C LEU A 146 7.98 7.51 -15.06
N SER A 147 8.72 8.54 -14.62
CA SER A 147 9.94 8.35 -13.82
C SER A 147 9.65 7.62 -12.50
N TYR A 148 8.46 7.87 -11.93
CA TYR A 148 7.94 7.17 -10.75
C TYR A 148 7.15 5.92 -11.13
N TYR A 149 7.68 5.13 -12.08
CA TYR A 149 6.96 4.10 -12.85
C TYR A 149 6.08 3.15 -12.05
N PHE A 150 6.40 2.86 -10.79
CA PHE A 150 5.66 1.90 -9.97
C PHE A 150 4.21 2.32 -9.74
N ALA A 151 3.92 3.59 -9.43
CA ALA A 151 2.55 4.05 -9.21
C ALA A 151 1.68 4.04 -10.50
N PRO A 152 2.16 4.55 -11.66
CA PRO A 152 1.51 4.35 -12.95
C PRO A 152 1.27 2.87 -13.26
N LEU A 153 2.27 2.01 -13.03
CA LEU A 153 2.21 0.58 -13.34
C LEU A 153 1.13 -0.14 -12.53
N VAL A 154 1.08 0.09 -11.21
CA VAL A 154 0.03 -0.48 -10.35
C VAL A 154 -1.36 0.06 -10.73
N SER A 155 -1.44 1.35 -11.10
CA SER A 155 -2.70 1.98 -11.55
C SER A 155 -3.20 1.37 -12.86
N TRP A 156 -2.31 1.15 -13.82
CA TRP A 156 -2.59 0.49 -15.09
C TRP A 156 -3.16 -0.92 -14.87
N TRP A 157 -2.49 -1.73 -14.05
CA TRP A 157 -2.95 -3.07 -13.71
C TRP A 157 -4.27 -3.07 -12.94
N PHE A 158 -4.46 -2.12 -12.02
CA PHE A 158 -5.73 -1.97 -11.32
C PHE A 158 -6.90 -1.73 -12.31
N LEU A 159 -6.71 -0.86 -13.32
CA LEU A 159 -7.72 -0.58 -14.33
C LEU A 159 -8.01 -1.81 -15.22
N ILE A 160 -6.98 -2.58 -15.59
CA ILE A 160 -7.15 -3.85 -16.31
C ILE A 160 -7.96 -4.83 -15.47
N ILE A 161 -7.58 -5.04 -14.20
CA ILE A 161 -8.31 -5.94 -13.30
C ILE A 161 -9.76 -5.49 -13.14
N TYR A 162 -9.99 -4.18 -12.94
CA TYR A 162 -11.34 -3.62 -12.86
C TYR A 162 -12.14 -3.90 -14.13
N GLY A 163 -11.59 -3.58 -15.31
CA GLY A 163 -12.25 -3.79 -16.61
C GLY A 163 -12.60 -5.25 -16.84
N THR A 164 -11.65 -6.16 -16.60
CA THR A 164 -11.86 -7.61 -16.70
C THR A 164 -12.89 -8.10 -15.69
N MET A 165 -12.90 -7.57 -14.48
CA MET A 165 -13.87 -7.98 -13.46
C MET A 165 -15.28 -7.40 -13.69
N PHE A 166 -15.37 -6.21 -14.27
CA PHE A 166 -16.60 -5.49 -14.60
C PHE A 166 -17.30 -6.06 -15.84
N ALA A 167 -16.54 -6.46 -16.86
CA ALA A 167 -17.08 -7.05 -18.08
C ALA A 167 -17.90 -8.32 -17.74
N GLY A 168 -19.20 -8.27 -18.00
CA GLY A 168 -20.13 -9.36 -17.69
C GLY A 168 -20.25 -9.65 -16.18
N SER A 169 -20.14 -8.64 -15.32
CA SER A 169 -20.10 -8.79 -13.85
C SER A 169 -21.27 -9.60 -13.27
N GLN A 170 -22.45 -9.56 -13.90
CA GLN A 170 -23.63 -10.36 -13.56
C GLN A 170 -23.43 -11.88 -13.63
N TYR A 171 -22.39 -12.36 -14.32
CA TYR A 171 -22.07 -13.79 -14.46
C TYR A 171 -20.82 -14.19 -13.67
N ASN A 172 -20.30 -13.32 -12.81
CA ASN A 172 -19.10 -13.58 -12.02
C ASN A 172 -19.24 -14.74 -11.01
N ASP A 173 -20.48 -15.18 -10.73
CA ASP A 173 -20.74 -16.37 -9.91
C ASP A 173 -20.25 -17.66 -10.58
N ARG A 174 -20.21 -17.70 -11.92
CA ARG A 174 -19.76 -18.86 -12.69
C ARG A 174 -18.24 -18.82 -12.84
N THR A 175 -17.55 -19.71 -12.12
CA THR A 175 -16.08 -19.81 -12.16
C THR A 175 -15.53 -19.94 -13.59
N ALA A 176 -16.16 -20.76 -14.42
CA ALA A 176 -15.74 -20.96 -15.81
C ALA A 176 -15.81 -19.66 -16.63
N PHE A 177 -16.84 -18.84 -16.43
CA PHE A 177 -16.97 -17.54 -17.08
C PHE A 177 -15.85 -16.58 -16.65
N VAL A 178 -15.55 -16.55 -15.35
CA VAL A 178 -14.45 -15.73 -14.80
C VAL A 178 -13.08 -16.20 -15.30
N LEU A 179 -12.86 -17.51 -15.46
CA LEU A 179 -11.62 -18.03 -16.03
C LEU A 179 -11.47 -17.65 -17.51
N VAL A 180 -12.54 -17.80 -18.30
CA VAL A 180 -12.52 -17.42 -19.71
C VAL A 180 -12.21 -15.94 -19.89
N LYS A 181 -12.85 -15.04 -19.13
CA LYS A 181 -12.55 -13.60 -19.26
C LYS A 181 -11.14 -13.24 -18.79
N ILE A 182 -10.59 -13.94 -17.79
CA ILE A 182 -9.19 -13.75 -17.37
C ILE A 182 -8.28 -14.15 -18.52
N LEU A 183 -8.50 -15.29 -19.17
CA LEU A 183 -7.72 -15.74 -20.33
C LEU A 183 -7.86 -14.79 -21.53
N LEU A 184 -9.07 -14.30 -21.80
CA LEU A 184 -9.31 -13.31 -22.86
C LEU A 184 -8.59 -11.97 -22.57
N SER A 185 -8.66 -11.49 -21.33
CA SER A 185 -7.90 -10.31 -20.88
C SER A 185 -6.40 -10.54 -21.04
N MET A 186 -5.92 -11.72 -20.64
CA MET A 186 -4.52 -12.12 -20.72
C MET A 186 -4.02 -12.13 -22.16
N GLY A 187 -4.79 -12.68 -23.11
CA GLY A 187 -4.48 -12.61 -24.53
C GLY A 187 -4.54 -11.20 -25.11
N PHE A 188 -5.59 -10.44 -24.76
CA PHE A 188 -5.79 -9.07 -25.25
C PHE A 188 -4.68 -8.11 -24.79
N VAL A 189 -4.33 -8.13 -23.51
CA VAL A 189 -3.26 -7.27 -22.98
C VAL A 189 -1.91 -7.65 -23.58
N THR A 190 -1.61 -8.95 -23.73
CA THR A 190 -0.39 -9.41 -24.38
C THR A 190 -0.30 -8.92 -25.83
N TRP A 191 -1.38 -9.05 -26.59
CA TRP A 191 -1.45 -8.54 -27.96
C TRP A 191 -1.29 -7.01 -28.02
N PHE A 192 -2.02 -6.28 -27.16
CA PHE A 192 -1.94 -4.83 -27.10
C PHE A 192 -0.53 -4.32 -26.75
N MET A 193 0.17 -5.03 -25.85
CA MET A 193 1.52 -4.66 -25.42
C MET A 193 2.63 -5.14 -26.39
N SER A 194 2.34 -6.08 -27.28
CA SER A 194 3.25 -6.46 -28.38
C SER A 194 3.20 -5.47 -29.54
N GLU A 195 2.05 -4.85 -29.78
CA GLU A 195 1.82 -3.90 -30.88
C GLU A 195 2.24 -2.47 -30.50
N GLN A 196 3.53 -2.16 -30.68
CA GLN A 196 4.11 -0.85 -30.29
C GLN A 196 3.41 0.36 -30.94
N TRP A 197 2.99 0.24 -32.19
CA TRP A 197 2.36 1.33 -32.93
C TRP A 197 1.05 1.82 -32.27
N ILE A 198 0.32 0.94 -31.58
CA ILE A 198 -0.91 1.31 -30.86
C ILE A 198 -0.57 2.22 -29.69
N LEU A 199 0.44 1.83 -28.90
CA LEU A 199 0.93 2.63 -27.77
C LEU A 199 1.50 3.96 -28.23
N GLU A 200 2.28 3.96 -29.31
CA GLU A 200 2.82 5.18 -29.92
C GLU A 200 1.70 6.11 -30.37
N THR A 201 0.66 5.59 -31.04
CA THR A 201 -0.49 6.39 -31.48
C THR A 201 -1.25 6.99 -30.29
N ILE A 202 -1.46 6.24 -29.22
CA ILE A 202 -2.12 6.73 -27.99
C ILE A 202 -1.26 7.80 -27.32
N PHE A 203 0.04 7.60 -27.22
CA PHE A 203 0.94 8.54 -26.56
C PHE A 203 1.15 9.81 -27.40
N ASP A 204 1.19 9.69 -28.73
CA ASP A 204 1.17 10.83 -29.64
C ASP A 204 -0.11 11.65 -29.51
N PHE A 205 -1.26 10.98 -29.37
CA PHE A 205 -2.51 11.65 -29.09
C PHE A 205 -2.47 12.39 -27.74
N LEU A 206 -1.98 11.74 -26.68
CA LEU A 206 -1.84 12.36 -25.35
C LEU A 206 -0.84 13.53 -25.37
N SER A 207 0.23 13.44 -26.15
CA SER A 207 1.18 14.52 -26.36
C SER A 207 0.51 15.73 -27.02
N ARG A 208 -0.20 15.52 -28.13
CA ARG A 208 -0.85 16.60 -28.88
C ARG A 208 -2.03 17.25 -28.16
N VAL A 209 -2.84 16.44 -27.47
CA VAL A 209 -4.09 16.92 -26.85
C VAL A 209 -3.86 17.34 -25.41
N CYS A 210 -3.06 16.61 -24.65
CA CYS A 210 -2.89 16.80 -23.21
C CYS A 210 -1.53 17.36 -22.80
N GLY A 211 -0.60 17.58 -23.73
CA GLY A 211 0.78 18.00 -23.41
C GLY A 211 1.56 16.94 -22.62
N ILE A 212 1.19 15.65 -22.76
CA ILE A 212 1.80 14.55 -22.00
C ILE A 212 2.82 13.84 -22.88
N HIS A 213 4.11 14.07 -22.60
CA HIS A 213 5.23 13.46 -23.33
C HIS A 213 5.70 12.18 -22.64
N TRP A 214 5.09 11.05 -22.98
CA TRP A 214 5.47 9.75 -22.42
C TRP A 214 6.20 8.89 -23.46
N SER A 215 7.16 8.09 -23.00
CA SER A 215 7.88 7.14 -23.86
C SER A 215 7.13 5.81 -23.96
N ALA A 216 6.56 5.53 -25.13
CA ALA A 216 5.84 4.29 -25.41
C ALA A 216 6.75 3.07 -25.27
N ARG A 217 8.00 3.15 -25.76
CA ARG A 217 8.99 2.08 -25.66
C ARG A 217 9.34 1.76 -24.21
N GLU A 218 9.59 2.78 -23.39
CA GLU A 218 9.91 2.57 -21.98
C GLU A 218 8.70 2.00 -21.22
N TRP A 219 7.51 2.53 -21.48
CA TRP A 219 6.29 2.02 -20.89
C TRP A 219 6.03 0.56 -21.26
N ALA A 220 6.14 0.22 -22.53
CA ALA A 220 6.01 -1.14 -23.02
C ALA A 220 7.01 -2.09 -22.36
N PHE A 221 8.27 -1.67 -22.24
CA PHE A 221 9.30 -2.44 -21.53
C PHE A 221 8.90 -2.72 -20.07
N ARG A 222 8.46 -1.69 -19.34
CA ARG A 222 8.11 -1.82 -17.91
C ARG A 222 6.91 -2.73 -17.67
N VAL A 223 5.88 -2.63 -18.51
CA VAL A 223 4.67 -3.48 -18.42
C VAL A 223 4.98 -4.91 -18.85
N ASN A 224 5.71 -5.11 -19.94
CA ASN A 224 6.00 -6.46 -20.47
C ASN A 224 6.86 -7.31 -19.52
N LEU A 225 7.74 -6.68 -18.73
CA LEU A 225 8.53 -7.40 -17.73
C LEU A 225 7.66 -8.14 -16.70
N ASP A 226 6.55 -7.54 -16.25
CA ASP A 226 5.67 -8.11 -15.21
C ASP A 226 4.30 -8.52 -15.77
N MET A 227 4.23 -8.88 -17.06
CA MET A 227 2.94 -9.01 -17.76
C MET A 227 2.03 -10.11 -17.16
N TRP A 228 2.60 -11.26 -16.81
CA TRP A 228 1.81 -12.43 -16.45
C TRP A 228 1.58 -12.56 -14.94
N ILE A 229 2.44 -11.98 -14.10
CA ILE A 229 2.38 -12.16 -12.64
C ILE A 229 1.07 -11.64 -12.03
N VAL A 230 0.49 -10.58 -12.60
CA VAL A 230 -0.80 -10.05 -12.14
C VAL A 230 -1.91 -11.06 -12.36
N TYR A 231 -1.94 -11.72 -13.51
CA TYR A 231 -2.91 -12.78 -13.82
C TYR A 231 -2.73 -13.99 -12.90
N PHE A 232 -1.49 -14.37 -12.57
CA PHE A 232 -1.25 -15.38 -11.54
C PHE A 232 -1.83 -14.97 -10.18
N GLY A 233 -1.74 -13.68 -9.82
CA GLY A 233 -2.43 -13.13 -8.65
C GLY A 233 -3.96 -13.27 -8.71
N MET A 234 -4.57 -13.00 -9.87
CA MET A 234 -6.01 -13.17 -10.09
C MET A 234 -6.43 -14.65 -9.97
N LEU A 235 -5.66 -15.56 -10.56
CA LEU A 235 -5.91 -17.00 -10.50
C LEU A 235 -5.71 -17.56 -9.09
N ALA A 236 -4.69 -17.09 -8.36
CA ALA A 236 -4.49 -17.45 -6.97
C ALA A 236 -5.65 -16.99 -6.08
N SER A 237 -6.20 -15.80 -6.33
CA SER A 237 -7.42 -15.33 -5.65
C SER A 237 -8.59 -16.28 -5.88
N LEU A 238 -8.84 -16.68 -7.13
CA LEU A 238 -9.88 -17.66 -7.46
C LEU A 238 -9.66 -19.00 -6.78
N ALA A 239 -8.43 -19.51 -6.81
CA ALA A 239 -8.08 -20.78 -6.19
C ALA A 239 -8.37 -20.75 -4.69
N VAL A 240 -7.92 -19.72 -3.97
CA VAL A 240 -8.16 -19.57 -2.52
C VAL A 240 -9.64 -19.47 -2.21
N ILE A 241 -10.38 -18.69 -3.00
CA ILE A 241 -11.84 -18.54 -2.84
C ILE A 241 -12.54 -19.89 -3.01
N LYS A 242 -12.19 -20.66 -4.04
CA LYS A 242 -12.83 -21.95 -4.35
C LYS A 242 -12.43 -23.05 -3.39
N ILE A 243 -11.17 -23.09 -2.94
CA ILE A 243 -10.70 -23.98 -1.87
C ILE A 243 -11.56 -23.80 -0.62
N ARG A 244 -11.85 -22.54 -0.25
CA ARG A 244 -12.69 -22.22 0.91
C ARG A 244 -14.18 -22.53 0.68
N GLU A 245 -14.72 -22.22 -0.49
CA GLU A 245 -16.13 -22.46 -0.83
C GLU A 245 -16.48 -23.95 -0.86
N HIS A 246 -15.59 -24.77 -1.41
CA HIS A 246 -15.77 -26.23 -1.47
C HIS A 246 -15.23 -26.96 -0.23
N ARG A 247 -14.78 -26.23 0.81
CA ARG A 247 -14.24 -26.78 2.07
C ARG A 247 -13.15 -27.84 1.85
N LEU A 248 -12.28 -27.63 0.87
CA LEU A 248 -11.18 -28.57 0.58
C LEU A 248 -10.21 -28.72 1.76
N THR A 249 -10.15 -27.71 2.63
CA THR A 249 -9.35 -27.73 3.85
C THR A 249 -9.74 -28.83 4.83
N ASP A 250 -11.00 -29.29 4.77
CA ASP A 250 -11.56 -30.31 5.68
C ASP A 250 -11.33 -31.73 5.14
N HIS A 251 -10.81 -31.86 3.91
CA HIS A 251 -10.60 -33.15 3.26
C HIS A 251 -9.45 -33.94 3.93
N PRO A 252 -9.56 -35.27 4.14
CA PRO A 252 -8.53 -36.07 4.81
C PRO A 252 -7.14 -36.00 4.15
N GLN A 253 -7.09 -35.79 2.84
CA GLN A 253 -5.84 -35.68 2.08
C GLN A 253 -5.26 -34.25 2.04
N TRP A 254 -5.95 -33.25 2.59
CA TRP A 254 -5.48 -31.86 2.61
C TRP A 254 -4.11 -31.69 3.28
N PRO A 255 -3.81 -32.33 4.44
CA PRO A 255 -2.48 -32.25 5.04
C PRO A 255 -1.37 -32.81 4.15
N LEU A 256 -1.66 -33.85 3.36
CA LEU A 256 -0.70 -34.41 2.41
C LEU A 256 -0.45 -33.44 1.24
N ALA A 257 -1.51 -32.83 0.71
CA ALA A 257 -1.39 -31.80 -0.32
C ALA A 257 -0.57 -30.59 0.16
N VAL A 258 -0.78 -30.14 1.40
CA VAL A 258 -0.01 -29.04 2.01
C VAL A 258 1.47 -29.42 2.16
N LYS A 259 1.77 -30.62 2.68
CA LYS A 259 3.17 -31.10 2.79
C LYS A 259 3.85 -31.20 1.42
N GLY A 260 3.13 -31.71 0.41
CA GLY A 260 3.61 -31.76 -0.97
C GLY A 260 3.89 -30.37 -1.53
N ALA A 261 2.98 -29.41 -1.32
CA ALA A 261 3.15 -28.03 -1.75
C ALA A 261 4.33 -27.33 -1.05
N ILE A 262 4.55 -27.58 0.25
CA ILE A 262 5.71 -27.07 0.99
C ILE A 262 7.02 -27.63 0.42
N GLY A 263 7.09 -28.96 0.21
CA GLY A 263 8.25 -29.61 -0.38
C GLY A 263 8.56 -29.07 -1.78
N LEU A 264 7.54 -28.98 -2.64
CA LEU A 264 7.66 -28.40 -3.97
C LEU A 264 8.13 -26.94 -3.93
N SER A 265 7.62 -26.14 -2.99
CA SER A 265 8.04 -24.74 -2.82
C SER A 265 9.52 -24.63 -2.44
N GLY A 266 10.02 -25.52 -1.59
CA GLY A 266 11.45 -25.61 -1.27
C GLY A 266 12.30 -25.91 -2.50
N VAL A 267 11.90 -26.91 -3.29
CA VAL A 267 12.58 -27.28 -4.55
C VAL A 267 12.57 -26.12 -5.56
N VAL A 268 11.44 -25.42 -5.71
CA VAL A 268 11.31 -24.26 -6.60
C VAL A 268 12.25 -23.14 -6.19
N LEU A 269 12.37 -22.83 -4.90
CA LEU A 269 13.31 -21.80 -4.44
C LEU A 269 14.77 -22.21 -4.66
N LEU A 270 15.13 -23.47 -4.40
CA LEU A 270 16.49 -23.98 -4.68
C LEU A 270 16.82 -23.93 -6.17
N TRP A 271 15.88 -24.35 -7.02
CA TRP A 271 16.01 -24.23 -8.47
C TRP A 271 16.17 -22.77 -8.90
N PHE A 272 15.35 -21.86 -8.36
CA PHE A 272 15.42 -20.45 -8.67
C PHE A 272 16.77 -19.85 -8.28
N PHE A 273 17.31 -20.17 -7.10
CA PHE A 273 18.65 -19.73 -6.70
C PHE A 273 19.74 -20.25 -7.65
N ALA A 274 19.67 -21.51 -8.06
CA ALA A 274 20.61 -22.04 -9.05
C ALA A 274 20.46 -21.33 -10.40
N PHE A 275 19.23 -21.19 -10.90
CA PHE A 275 18.91 -20.51 -12.16
C PHE A 275 19.47 -19.09 -12.20
N GLU A 276 19.31 -18.34 -11.11
CA GLU A 276 19.82 -16.97 -10.95
C GLU A 276 21.34 -16.88 -11.05
N LEU A 277 22.07 -17.83 -10.43
CA LEU A 277 23.52 -17.87 -10.49
C LEU A 277 24.07 -18.21 -11.88
N TYR A 278 23.28 -18.87 -12.72
CA TYR A 278 23.65 -19.20 -14.11
C TYR A 278 23.36 -18.08 -15.11
N GLN A 279 22.66 -17.01 -14.73
CA GLN A 279 22.37 -15.93 -15.67
C GLN A 279 23.61 -15.05 -15.91
N PRO A 280 23.99 -14.80 -17.18
CA PRO A 280 25.19 -14.03 -17.49
C PRO A 280 25.04 -12.55 -17.13
N ASP A 281 23.85 -12.00 -17.31
CA ASP A 281 23.56 -10.59 -17.07
C ASP A 281 22.05 -10.35 -16.85
N LYS A 282 21.73 -9.12 -16.44
CA LYS A 282 20.37 -8.71 -16.11
C LYS A 282 19.43 -8.64 -17.32
N PHE A 283 19.96 -8.42 -18.53
CA PHE A 283 19.16 -8.40 -19.75
C PHE A 283 18.74 -9.81 -20.16
N ALA A 284 19.66 -10.78 -20.03
CA ALA A 284 19.33 -12.19 -20.17
C ALA A 284 18.25 -12.62 -19.17
N TYR A 285 18.37 -12.21 -17.90
CA TYR A 285 17.32 -12.49 -16.92
C TYR A 285 15.97 -11.84 -17.27
N ASN A 286 15.98 -10.57 -17.70
CA ASN A 286 14.76 -9.82 -18.03
C ASN A 286 13.90 -10.50 -19.11
N SER A 287 14.49 -11.28 -20.01
CA SER A 287 13.70 -12.02 -21.02
C SER A 287 12.97 -13.24 -20.43
N TRP A 288 13.54 -13.86 -19.40
CA TRP A 288 12.93 -14.98 -18.67
C TRP A 288 11.94 -14.55 -17.61
N HIS A 289 12.19 -13.41 -16.95
CA HIS A 289 11.45 -12.93 -15.79
C HIS A 289 9.91 -12.97 -15.93
N PRO A 290 9.29 -12.53 -17.05
CA PRO A 290 7.84 -12.58 -17.20
C PRO A 290 7.26 -13.99 -17.05
N TYR A 291 8.03 -15.02 -17.42
CA TYR A 291 7.60 -16.42 -17.47
C TYR A 291 7.92 -17.20 -16.21
N ILE A 292 8.89 -16.76 -15.41
CA ILE A 292 9.35 -17.53 -14.25
C ILE A 292 9.03 -16.86 -12.91
N SER A 293 8.76 -15.56 -12.89
CA SER A 293 8.60 -14.78 -11.65
C SER A 293 7.50 -15.29 -10.72
N PHE A 294 6.45 -15.91 -11.26
CA PHE A 294 5.35 -16.46 -10.46
C PHE A 294 5.76 -17.67 -9.61
N LEU A 295 6.82 -18.38 -10.00
CA LEU A 295 7.31 -19.56 -9.29
C LEU A 295 7.87 -19.22 -7.90
N PRO A 296 8.90 -18.36 -7.75
CA PRO A 296 9.40 -17.97 -6.43
C PRO A 296 8.35 -17.21 -5.60
N VAL A 297 7.48 -16.41 -6.24
CA VAL A 297 6.38 -15.71 -5.54
C VAL A 297 5.38 -16.71 -4.97
N GLY A 298 4.93 -17.68 -5.77
CA GLY A 298 4.03 -18.74 -5.34
C GLY A 298 4.64 -19.61 -4.24
N ALA A 299 5.92 -19.99 -4.38
CA ALA A 299 6.66 -20.74 -3.37
C ALA A 299 6.75 -19.98 -2.04
N PHE A 300 7.08 -18.68 -2.08
CA PHE A 300 7.10 -17.83 -0.89
C PHE A 300 5.74 -17.80 -0.19
N ILE A 301 4.65 -17.61 -0.93
CA ILE A 301 3.30 -17.55 -0.36
C ILE A 301 2.91 -18.86 0.31
N VAL A 302 3.18 -20.00 -0.33
CA VAL A 302 2.90 -21.33 0.24
C VAL A 302 3.68 -21.53 1.53
N LEU A 303 4.98 -21.22 1.53
CA LEU A 303 5.83 -21.35 2.72
C LEU A 303 5.38 -20.39 3.84
N ARG A 304 5.04 -19.14 3.51
CA ARG A 304 4.55 -18.15 4.49
C ARG A 304 3.22 -18.57 5.14
N ASN A 305 2.45 -19.43 4.48
CA ASN A 305 1.16 -19.93 4.95
C ASN A 305 1.18 -21.42 5.37
N ALA A 306 2.37 -22.03 5.46
CA ALA A 306 2.56 -23.47 5.64
C ALA A 306 1.90 -24.05 6.90
N ASN A 307 1.85 -23.28 7.99
CA ASN A 307 1.23 -23.70 9.25
C ASN A 307 0.56 -22.51 9.96
N VAL A 308 -0.22 -22.82 11.00
CA VAL A 308 -0.98 -21.82 11.76
C VAL A 308 -0.06 -20.79 12.40
N ILE A 309 1.09 -21.21 12.95
CA ILE A 309 2.06 -20.31 13.60
C ILE A 309 2.50 -19.23 12.62
N LEU A 310 2.93 -19.62 11.42
CA LEU A 310 3.34 -18.69 10.37
C LEU A 310 2.18 -17.81 9.90
N ARG A 311 0.95 -18.33 9.82
CA ARG A 311 -0.23 -17.51 9.48
C ARG A 311 -0.60 -16.49 10.55
N SER A 312 -0.36 -16.82 11.81
CA SER A 312 -0.66 -15.98 12.96
C SER A 312 0.47 -15.03 13.38
N ALA A 313 1.71 -15.28 12.93
CA ALA A 313 2.85 -14.44 13.27
C ALA A 313 3.07 -13.36 12.22
N SER A 314 3.35 -12.12 12.63
CA SER A 314 3.73 -11.01 11.76
C SER A 314 4.73 -10.07 12.47
N SER A 315 5.72 -9.55 11.75
CA SER A 315 6.61 -8.52 12.30
C SER A 315 5.92 -7.16 12.35
N ARG A 316 5.77 -6.59 13.55
CA ARG A 316 5.15 -5.27 13.75
C ARG A 316 5.90 -4.16 13.02
N ALA A 317 7.24 -4.24 13.00
CA ALA A 317 8.06 -3.22 12.34
C ALA A 317 7.90 -3.26 10.82
N PHE A 318 7.95 -4.45 10.22
CA PHE A 318 7.73 -4.59 8.79
C PHE A 318 6.28 -4.24 8.42
N ALA A 319 5.29 -4.68 9.18
CA ALA A 319 3.89 -4.31 8.95
C ALA A 319 3.71 -2.79 8.95
N PHE A 320 4.33 -2.07 9.90
CA PHE A 320 4.33 -0.60 9.94
C PHE A 320 4.90 0.01 8.64
N ILE A 321 6.09 -0.41 8.20
CA ILE A 321 6.69 0.09 6.95
C ILE A 321 5.81 -0.25 5.74
N GLY A 322 5.15 -1.41 5.75
CA GLY A 322 4.18 -1.82 4.74
C GLY A 322 3.04 -0.82 4.54
N THR A 323 2.58 -0.18 5.62
CA THR A 323 1.49 0.81 5.54
C THR A 323 1.86 2.08 4.79
N CYS A 324 3.14 2.44 4.73
CA CYS A 324 3.67 3.59 3.99
C CYS A 324 4.66 3.17 2.89
N SER A 325 4.53 1.94 2.37
CA SER A 325 5.48 1.39 1.39
C SER A 325 5.48 2.16 0.07
N LEU A 326 4.32 2.64 -0.37
CA LEU A 326 4.20 3.46 -1.59
C LEU A 326 4.91 4.79 -1.42
N GLU A 327 4.67 5.49 -0.31
CA GLU A 327 5.31 6.77 -0.02
C GLU A 327 6.82 6.63 0.12
N THR A 328 7.29 5.63 0.85
CA THR A 328 8.73 5.36 0.95
C THR A 328 9.33 5.02 -0.42
N PHE A 329 8.60 4.31 -1.30
CA PHE A 329 9.07 4.03 -2.65
C PHE A 329 9.25 5.29 -3.50
N ILE A 330 8.37 6.28 -3.34
CA ILE A 330 8.40 7.50 -4.15
C ILE A 330 9.36 8.53 -3.55
N ILE A 331 9.26 8.79 -2.24
CA ILE A 331 10.03 9.83 -1.55
C ILE A 331 11.53 9.51 -1.55
N GLN A 332 11.93 8.23 -1.62
CA GLN A 332 13.34 7.86 -1.65
C GLN A 332 14.09 8.55 -2.80
N TYR A 333 13.44 8.88 -3.92
CA TYR A 333 14.09 9.45 -5.10
C TYR A 333 14.81 10.77 -4.82
N HIS A 334 14.27 11.55 -3.88
CA HIS A 334 14.62 12.96 -3.69
C HIS A 334 14.97 13.32 -2.24
N LEU A 335 14.49 12.56 -1.24
CA LEU A 335 14.75 12.89 0.17
C LEU A 335 15.80 11.99 0.83
N TRP A 336 15.91 10.74 0.37
CA TRP A 336 16.89 9.78 0.89
C TRP A 336 18.03 9.56 -0.08
N LEU A 337 17.70 9.55 -1.37
CA LEU A 337 18.61 9.66 -2.49
C LEU A 337 18.52 11.08 -3.07
N ALA A 338 19.48 11.43 -3.91
CA ALA A 338 19.53 12.72 -4.57
C ALA A 338 19.89 12.58 -6.06
N GLY A 339 19.62 13.61 -6.86
CA GLY A 339 19.84 13.68 -8.29
C GLY A 339 19.04 12.61 -9.03
N ASP A 340 17.74 12.50 -8.73
CA ASP A 340 16.85 11.49 -9.33
C ASP A 340 17.40 10.07 -9.14
N THR A 341 17.73 9.71 -7.90
CA THR A 341 18.36 8.45 -7.48
C THR A 341 19.82 8.23 -7.88
N LYS A 342 20.54 9.20 -8.46
CA LYS A 342 21.95 9.00 -8.86
C LYS A 342 22.92 9.03 -7.67
N GLY A 343 22.61 9.85 -6.66
CA GLY A 343 23.43 10.04 -5.46
C GLY A 343 22.69 9.73 -4.16
N VAL A 344 23.39 9.94 -3.05
CA VAL A 344 22.89 9.87 -1.68
C VAL A 344 22.88 11.28 -1.10
N LEU A 345 21.81 11.64 -0.39
CA LEU A 345 21.71 12.92 0.30
C LEU A 345 22.59 12.93 1.56
N LEU A 346 23.42 13.96 1.71
CA LEU A 346 24.33 14.12 2.83
C LEU A 346 23.90 15.34 3.68
N VAL A 347 23.25 15.04 4.81
CA VAL A 347 22.81 16.04 5.79
C VAL A 347 23.96 16.44 6.71
N ILE A 348 24.77 15.47 7.14
CA ILE A 348 25.96 15.73 7.95
C ILE A 348 27.19 15.74 7.04
N PRO A 349 27.90 16.87 6.90
CA PRO A 349 29.04 16.97 6.00
C PRO A 349 30.19 16.04 6.42
N GLY A 350 30.80 15.37 5.43
CA GLY A 350 31.98 14.53 5.58
C GLY A 350 31.72 13.02 5.49
N THR A 351 32.44 12.34 4.59
CA THR A 351 32.29 10.90 4.30
C THR A 351 32.52 9.98 5.51
N ARG A 352 33.29 10.43 6.52
CA ARG A 352 33.50 9.66 7.77
C ARG A 352 32.20 9.49 8.58
N TRP A 353 31.28 10.44 8.49
CA TRP A 353 30.01 10.44 9.23
C TRP A 353 28.88 9.73 8.48
N ARG A 354 29.19 9.02 7.39
CA ARG A 354 28.21 8.36 6.54
C ARG A 354 27.27 7.38 7.26
N PRO A 355 27.71 6.56 8.24
CA PRO A 355 26.79 5.73 9.03
C PRO A 355 25.81 6.56 9.88
N VAL A 356 26.29 7.64 10.49
CA VAL A 356 25.44 8.55 11.29
C VAL A 356 24.46 9.29 10.40
N ASN A 357 24.91 9.75 9.23
CA ASN A 357 24.05 10.33 8.21
C ASN A 357 22.96 9.34 7.78
N LEU A 358 23.30 8.07 7.53
CA LEU A 358 22.33 7.04 7.17
C LEU A 358 21.27 6.88 8.26
N ILE A 359 21.65 6.80 9.53
CA ILE A 359 20.69 6.66 10.65
C ILE A 359 19.77 7.88 10.71
N LEU A 360 20.32 9.09 10.72
CA LEU A 360 19.56 10.33 10.83
C LEU A 360 18.59 10.50 9.64
N THR A 361 19.10 10.37 8.42
CA THR A 361 18.30 10.51 7.19
C THR A 361 17.23 9.44 7.12
N THR A 362 17.49 8.21 7.56
CA THR A 362 16.49 7.13 7.59
C THR A 362 15.35 7.43 8.57
N ILE A 363 15.65 7.97 9.76
CA ILE A 363 14.63 8.36 10.74
C ILE A 363 13.71 9.46 10.15
N VAL A 364 14.30 10.51 9.60
CA VAL A 364 13.55 11.61 8.97
C VAL A 364 12.74 11.11 7.78
N PHE A 365 13.35 10.30 6.92
CA PHE A 365 12.74 9.73 5.73
C PHE A 365 11.51 8.87 6.06
N ILE A 366 11.62 7.94 7.02
CA ILE A 366 10.49 7.10 7.44
C ILE A 366 9.39 7.96 8.08
N TYR A 367 9.76 8.94 8.92
CA TYR A 367 8.79 9.85 9.54
C TYR A 367 7.99 10.65 8.50
N VAL A 368 8.68 11.29 7.54
CA VAL A 368 8.04 12.05 6.46
C VAL A 368 7.15 11.13 5.62
N SER A 369 7.63 9.94 5.26
CA SER A 369 6.85 8.97 4.48
C SER A 369 5.58 8.53 5.20
N HIS A 370 5.66 8.29 6.51
CA HIS A 370 4.50 7.95 7.33
C HIS A 370 3.47 9.10 7.40
N ARG A 371 3.93 10.34 7.60
CA ARG A 371 3.06 11.52 7.63
C ARG A 371 2.39 11.79 6.29
N VAL A 372 3.14 11.64 5.20
CA VAL A 372 2.59 11.75 3.84
C VAL A 372 1.58 10.64 3.57
N ALA A 373 1.82 9.40 4.02
CA ALA A 373 0.88 8.29 3.84
C ALA A 373 -0.46 8.52 4.54
N GLN A 374 -0.43 9.13 5.74
CA GLN A 374 -1.64 9.56 6.44
C GLN A 374 -2.35 10.68 5.68
N ALA A 375 -1.61 11.71 5.28
CA ALA A 375 -2.15 12.88 4.59
C ALA A 375 -2.77 12.51 3.22
N THR A 376 -2.13 11.65 2.43
CA THR A 376 -2.67 11.18 1.15
C THR A 376 -3.95 10.39 1.34
N GLY A 377 -4.04 9.56 2.38
CA GLY A 377 -5.27 8.85 2.77
C GLY A 377 -6.40 9.79 3.14
N GLU A 378 -6.14 10.78 3.99
CA GLU A 378 -7.13 11.79 4.40
C GLU A 378 -7.61 12.64 3.22
N ILE A 379 -6.70 13.10 2.35
CA ILE A 379 -7.05 13.86 1.15
C ILE A 379 -7.90 13.01 0.21
N THR A 380 -7.54 11.75 0.00
CA THR A 380 -8.33 10.83 -0.83
C THR A 380 -9.77 10.72 -0.30
N ASN A 381 -9.94 10.53 1.00
CA ASN A 381 -11.26 10.45 1.64
C ASN A 381 -12.02 11.78 1.52
N TRP A 382 -11.34 12.92 1.65
CA TRP A 382 -11.96 14.23 1.50
C TRP A 382 -12.43 14.51 0.05
N VAL A 383 -11.62 14.15 -0.96
CA VAL A 383 -11.99 14.31 -2.38
C VAL A 383 -13.16 13.40 -2.73
N CYS A 384 -13.11 12.13 -2.32
CA CYS A 384 -14.12 11.12 -2.62
C CYS A 384 -15.38 11.18 -1.73
N GLY A 385 -15.38 12.02 -0.70
CA GLY A 385 -16.46 12.06 0.29
C GLY A 385 -16.32 10.96 1.35
N SER A 386 -16.79 11.24 2.57
CA SER A 386 -16.62 10.41 3.77
C SER A 386 -17.35 9.06 3.68
N ALA A 387 -16.83 8.13 2.90
CA ALA A 387 -16.88 6.72 3.28
C ALA A 387 -15.75 6.48 4.30
N LYS A 388 -15.96 5.59 5.29
CA LYS A 388 -14.92 5.16 6.24
C LYS A 388 -13.59 4.96 5.51
N PRO A 389 -12.42 5.28 6.12
CA PRO A 389 -11.11 5.08 5.51
C PRO A 389 -11.00 3.62 5.04
N GLN A 390 -11.26 3.38 3.75
CA GLN A 390 -11.00 2.09 3.16
C GLN A 390 -9.54 2.14 2.80
N ALA A 391 -8.71 1.60 3.68
CA ALA A 391 -7.38 1.20 3.30
C ALA A 391 -7.46 0.37 2.01
N LEU A 392 -6.46 0.52 1.13
CA LEU A 392 -6.28 -0.34 -0.04
C LEU A 392 -6.58 -1.79 0.39
N PRO A 393 -7.31 -2.60 -0.39
CA PRO A 393 -7.60 -3.98 -0.02
C PRO A 393 -6.31 -4.79 -0.04
N THR A 394 -5.59 -4.74 1.08
CA THR A 394 -4.93 -5.91 1.62
C THR A 394 -6.01 -6.82 2.18
N VAL A 395 -5.71 -8.11 2.10
CA VAL A 395 -6.63 -9.23 2.08
C VAL A 395 -7.70 -9.14 3.16
N ALA A 396 -8.92 -9.55 2.79
CA ALA A 396 -10.15 -9.37 3.54
C ALA A 396 -10.03 -9.72 5.03
N ASP A 397 -10.55 -8.83 5.89
CA ASP A 397 -10.97 -9.16 7.24
C ASP A 397 -12.04 -10.26 7.20
N ASN A 398 -11.78 -11.37 7.89
CA ASN A 398 -12.72 -12.49 8.00
C ASN A 398 -13.89 -12.25 8.98
N SER A 399 -14.10 -11.01 9.44
CA SER A 399 -15.05 -10.69 10.51
C SER A 399 -16.53 -10.55 10.08
N ALA A 400 -16.87 -10.70 8.80
CA ALA A 400 -18.23 -10.51 8.30
C ALA A 400 -19.04 -11.82 8.06
N MET A 401 -18.81 -12.88 8.84
CA MET A 401 -19.51 -14.17 8.65
C MET A 401 -20.05 -14.82 9.92
N SER A 402 -20.49 -14.00 10.89
CA SER A 402 -21.39 -14.46 11.96
C SER A 402 -22.51 -13.44 12.13
N GLY A 403 -23.71 -13.78 11.64
CA GLY A 403 -24.85 -12.87 11.76
C GLY A 403 -26.05 -13.21 10.88
N ARG A 404 -26.50 -14.47 10.87
CA ARG A 404 -27.89 -14.82 10.53
C ARG A 404 -28.22 -16.26 10.90
N ARG A 405 -28.65 -16.48 12.14
CA ARG A 405 -29.56 -17.58 12.52
C ARG A 405 -30.54 -17.04 13.56
N SER A 406 -31.82 -17.22 13.30
CA SER A 406 -32.96 -16.81 14.12
C SER A 406 -33.52 -18.00 14.92
N HIS A 407 -34.04 -17.68 16.11
CA HIS A 407 -34.91 -18.44 17.05
C HIS A 407 -34.27 -19.18 18.27
N LEU A 408 -34.22 -18.45 19.42
CA LEU A 408 -34.85 -18.66 20.78
C LEU A 408 -34.91 -20.06 21.47
N PRO A 409 -35.09 -20.19 22.82
CA PRO A 409 -34.25 -19.70 23.95
C PRO A 409 -34.11 -20.69 25.15
N THR A 410 -32.96 -20.85 25.83
CA THR A 410 -32.81 -21.16 27.29
C THR A 410 -31.33 -21.28 27.72
N PRO A 411 -30.96 -21.23 29.03
CA PRO A 411 -29.93 -20.29 29.53
C PRO A 411 -28.71 -20.96 30.19
N ALA A 412 -27.83 -20.12 30.75
CA ALA A 412 -26.61 -20.39 31.55
C ALA A 412 -25.35 -20.68 30.72
N SER A 413 -24.15 -20.15 31.02
CA SER A 413 -23.65 -19.15 31.97
C SER A 413 -22.15 -19.06 31.68
N GLY A 414 -21.56 -17.86 31.60
CA GLY A 414 -20.10 -17.71 31.75
C GLY A 414 -19.43 -16.70 30.80
N GLY A 415 -19.31 -15.47 31.27
CA GLY A 415 -18.12 -14.63 31.05
C GLY A 415 -18.05 -13.76 29.79
N GLU A 416 -18.81 -12.68 29.75
CA GLU A 416 -18.48 -11.50 28.93
C GLU A 416 -17.46 -10.62 29.66
N THR A 417 -16.31 -10.38 29.04
CA THR A 417 -15.42 -9.25 29.35
C THR A 417 -15.40 -8.31 28.15
N ILE A 418 -16.05 -7.16 28.34
CA ILE A 418 -16.02 -5.98 27.47
C ILE A 418 -14.81 -5.14 27.90
N PHE A 419 -13.92 -4.76 26.98
CA PHE A 419 -12.96 -3.66 27.19
C PHE A 419 -13.38 -2.46 26.35
N LEU A 420 -13.72 -1.37 27.04
CA LEU A 420 -14.07 -0.07 26.48
C LEU A 420 -12.96 0.95 26.78
N VAL A 421 -12.83 1.83 25.79
CA VAL A 421 -12.22 3.16 25.73
C VAL A 421 -12.07 3.91 27.06
N GLN A 422 -10.95 4.62 27.15
CA GLN A 422 -10.48 5.52 28.20
C GLN A 422 -11.32 6.80 28.38
N GLN A 423 -11.78 7.08 29.60
CA GLN A 423 -11.96 8.44 30.15
C GLN A 423 -12.03 8.40 31.71
N ASN A 424 -11.22 9.23 32.37
CA ASN A 424 -11.14 9.49 33.83
C ASN A 424 -12.47 10.12 34.35
N ALA A 425 -12.94 10.04 35.61
CA ALA A 425 -12.45 9.54 36.91
C ALA A 425 -13.67 9.26 37.84
N GLU A 426 -13.45 8.39 38.86
CA GLU A 426 -14.02 8.31 40.24
C GLU A 426 -15.48 8.76 40.53
N ALA A 427 -16.34 8.04 41.27
CA ALA A 427 -16.27 6.83 42.09
C ALA A 427 -17.70 6.36 42.42
N LEU A 428 -17.92 5.07 42.74
CA LEU A 428 -18.86 4.63 43.79
C LEU A 428 -18.60 3.15 44.17
N LYS A 429 -18.67 2.92 45.49
CA LYS A 429 -18.23 1.76 46.28
C LYS A 429 -19.19 0.57 46.28
N ASP A 430 -18.64 -0.61 46.55
CA ASP A 430 -19.34 -1.81 47.02
C ASP A 430 -19.65 -1.81 48.53
N GLU A 431 -20.81 -2.43 48.81
CA GLU A 431 -21.24 -3.33 49.89
C GLU A 431 -21.24 -3.01 51.41
N GLU A 432 -22.47 -3.16 51.95
CA GLU A 432 -22.92 -3.97 53.11
C GLU A 432 -23.14 -3.41 54.54
N THR A 433 -24.35 -3.76 55.04
CA THR A 433 -24.87 -3.98 56.42
C THR A 433 -25.55 -2.87 57.25
N PRO A 434 -26.54 -3.23 58.12
CA PRO A 434 -27.60 -2.35 58.59
C PRO A 434 -27.42 -1.83 60.04
N GLY A 435 -27.97 -0.65 60.36
CA GLY A 435 -28.10 -0.19 61.75
C GLY A 435 -28.49 1.29 61.93
N ALA A 436 -29.69 1.51 62.45
CA ALA A 436 -30.22 2.57 63.33
C ALA A 436 -29.78 4.07 63.25
N ASP A 437 -30.82 4.93 63.23
CA ASP A 437 -31.03 6.21 63.95
C ASP A 437 -30.34 7.55 63.57
N THR A 438 -31.14 8.42 62.90
CA THR A 438 -31.34 9.89 63.13
C THR A 438 -30.26 10.96 62.79
N PRO A 439 -30.63 12.26 62.60
CA PRO A 439 -30.16 13.10 61.48
C PRO A 439 -29.25 14.30 61.87
N SER A 440 -28.57 14.90 60.88
CA SER A 440 -28.41 16.37 60.73
C SER A 440 -27.50 16.75 59.53
N ARG A 441 -27.89 17.80 58.80
CA ARG A 441 -27.16 18.44 57.69
C ARG A 441 -26.84 19.89 58.10
N PRO A 442 -25.75 20.51 57.60
CA PRO A 442 -25.96 21.78 56.90
C PRO A 442 -25.06 22.07 55.66
N GLN A 443 -25.74 22.77 54.74
CA GLN A 443 -25.44 23.70 53.63
C GLN A 443 -24.04 23.90 52.98
N ARG A 444 -24.12 23.98 51.63
CA ARG A 444 -23.13 24.39 50.63
C ARG A 444 -22.87 25.91 50.60
N ARG A 445 -21.65 26.30 50.22
CA ARG A 445 -21.12 27.67 50.16
C ARG A 445 -21.48 28.37 48.83
N TRP A 446 -21.60 29.70 48.88
CA TRP A 446 -22.23 30.56 47.85
C TRP A 446 -21.44 30.76 46.55
N VAL A 447 -20.19 30.29 46.48
CA VAL A 447 -19.24 30.57 45.38
C VAL A 447 -19.60 29.82 44.09
N ASP A 448 -20.31 28.68 44.18
CA ASP A 448 -20.73 27.91 43.01
C ASP A 448 -21.88 28.55 42.22
N ARG A 449 -22.51 29.60 42.75
CA ARG A 449 -23.67 30.27 42.12
C ARG A 449 -23.33 31.35 41.09
N LEU A 450 -22.05 31.64 40.84
CA LEU A 450 -21.64 32.67 39.89
C LEU A 450 -21.11 32.10 38.55
N ALA A 451 -20.97 30.79 38.41
CA ALA A 451 -20.45 30.15 37.20
C ALA A 451 -21.54 29.61 36.25
N GLU A 452 -22.82 29.60 36.67
CA GLU A 452 -23.95 29.11 35.89
C GLU A 452 -24.99 30.22 35.66
N SER A 453 -24.57 31.25 34.93
CA SER A 453 -25.50 32.06 34.16
C SER A 453 -24.79 32.48 32.88
N THR A 454 -25.37 32.09 31.74
CA THR A 454 -25.18 32.55 30.34
C THR A 454 -24.78 31.41 29.38
N SER A 455 -25.71 31.03 28.52
CA SER A 455 -25.44 30.39 27.21
C SER A 455 -25.91 31.36 26.11
N PRO A 456 -25.53 31.21 24.83
CA PRO A 456 -24.26 30.81 24.25
C PRO A 456 -23.72 31.90 23.29
N SER A 457 -22.42 32.20 23.30
CA SER A 457 -21.79 33.03 22.26
C SER A 457 -20.42 32.48 21.90
N THR A 458 -20.31 31.91 20.70
CA THR A 458 -19.05 31.47 20.09
C THR A 458 -18.20 32.72 19.77
N PRO A 459 -16.96 32.84 20.25
CA PRO A 459 -16.07 33.89 19.76
C PRO A 459 -15.43 33.42 18.45
N SER A 460 -15.80 34.08 17.36
CA SER A 460 -15.13 34.03 16.07
C SER A 460 -13.74 34.66 16.17
N ALA A 461 -12.69 33.89 15.91
CA ALA A 461 -11.36 34.44 15.59
C ALA A 461 -11.39 35.09 14.20
N PRO A 462 -10.88 36.31 14.01
CA PRO A 462 -10.91 36.99 12.72
C PRO A 462 -9.73 36.52 11.88
N GLY A 463 -9.97 35.57 10.99
CA GLY A 463 -8.99 35.07 10.04
C GLY A 463 -9.64 34.55 8.77
N PHE A 464 -9.56 35.36 7.71
CA PHE A 464 -9.83 34.97 6.32
C PHE A 464 -11.25 34.43 6.00
N ARG A 465 -12.28 35.25 6.27
CA ARG A 465 -13.62 35.10 5.67
C ARG A 465 -13.90 36.31 4.76
N VAL A 466 -13.44 36.24 3.51
CA VAL A 466 -13.84 37.23 2.48
C VAL A 466 -14.47 36.57 1.25
N TRP A 467 -14.57 35.23 1.18
CA TRP A 467 -15.04 34.54 -0.03
C TRP A 467 -15.93 33.31 0.24
N TYR A 468 -16.94 33.44 1.10
CA TYR A 468 -18.00 32.42 1.21
C TYR A 468 -19.37 33.10 1.18
N GLY A 469 -19.88 33.31 -0.03
CA GLY A 469 -21.27 33.64 -0.30
C GLY A 469 -22.15 32.39 -0.24
N GLU A 470 -23.38 32.59 0.22
CA GLU A 470 -24.41 31.62 0.58
C GLU A 470 -24.98 30.84 -0.62
N THR A 471 -24.17 29.95 -1.19
CA THR A 471 -24.62 28.74 -1.90
C THR A 471 -23.42 27.79 -1.90
N GLU A 472 -23.26 26.97 -0.86
CA GLU A 472 -22.19 25.95 -0.86
C GLU A 472 -22.51 24.91 -1.94
N TRP A 473 -22.06 25.18 -3.17
CA TRP A 473 -21.96 24.17 -4.20
C TRP A 473 -21.06 23.06 -3.66
N LYS A 474 -21.65 21.91 -3.34
CA LYS A 474 -20.94 20.69 -2.95
C LYS A 474 -20.87 19.79 -4.17
N PRO A 475 -19.92 20.01 -5.12
CA PRO A 475 -19.80 19.20 -6.31
C PRO A 475 -19.62 17.73 -5.92
N GLY A 476 -20.33 16.83 -6.61
CA GLY A 476 -20.15 15.39 -6.46
C GLY A 476 -18.73 14.96 -6.87
N VAL A 477 -18.32 13.75 -6.50
CA VAL A 477 -16.96 13.23 -6.77
C VAL A 477 -16.61 13.30 -8.25
N LYS A 478 -17.55 12.98 -9.15
CA LYS A 478 -17.37 13.07 -10.60
C LYS A 478 -17.04 14.50 -11.05
N THR A 479 -17.76 15.48 -10.52
CA THR A 479 -17.55 16.90 -10.83
C THR A 479 -16.23 17.40 -10.27
N LYS A 480 -15.89 17.07 -9.01
CA LYS A 480 -14.59 17.41 -8.41
C LYS A 480 -13.43 16.87 -9.23
N LEU A 481 -13.51 15.60 -9.63
CA LEU A 481 -12.49 14.96 -10.48
C LEU A 481 -12.44 15.53 -11.89
N GLY A 482 -13.59 15.88 -12.47
CA GLY A 482 -13.65 16.58 -13.76
C GLY A 482 -12.93 17.92 -13.71
N ILE A 483 -13.20 18.73 -12.67
CA ILE A 483 -12.51 20.00 -12.44
C ILE A 483 -11.00 19.77 -12.27
N ALA A 484 -10.61 18.80 -11.43
CA ALA A 484 -9.20 18.47 -11.22
C ALA A 484 -8.51 18.03 -12.52
N ALA A 485 -9.17 17.22 -13.35
CA ALA A 485 -8.64 16.79 -14.64
C ALA A 485 -8.45 17.97 -15.61
N VAL A 486 -9.39 18.91 -15.66
CA VAL A 486 -9.26 20.14 -16.46
C VAL A 486 -8.11 21.01 -15.97
N VAL A 487 -7.95 21.16 -14.64
CA VAL A 487 -6.82 21.89 -14.06
C VAL A 487 -5.50 21.23 -14.41
N LEU A 488 -5.38 19.90 -14.26
CA LEU A 488 -4.19 19.15 -14.64
C LEU A 488 -3.88 19.25 -16.14
N TRP A 489 -4.92 19.22 -16.98
CA TRP A 489 -4.79 19.40 -18.42
C TRP A 489 -4.23 20.78 -18.77
N LEU A 490 -4.79 21.86 -18.19
CA LEU A 490 -4.27 23.21 -18.37
C LEU A 490 -2.82 23.34 -17.85
N LEU A 491 -2.52 22.75 -16.69
CA LEU A 491 -1.17 22.75 -16.13
C LEU A 491 -0.17 22.07 -17.06
N ASN A 492 -0.53 20.93 -17.67
CA ASN A 492 0.35 20.23 -18.62
C ASN A 492 0.56 21.02 -19.91
N VAL A 493 -0.49 21.61 -20.47
CA VAL A 493 -0.38 22.40 -21.71
C VAL A 493 0.47 23.66 -21.49
N MET A 494 0.41 24.26 -20.30
CA MET A 494 1.25 25.40 -19.92
C MET A 494 2.62 24.98 -19.39
N TRP A 495 2.88 23.68 -19.19
CA TRP A 495 4.13 23.18 -18.63
C TRP A 495 5.25 23.36 -19.65
N PRO A 496 6.29 24.18 -19.38
CA PRO A 496 7.44 24.24 -20.25
C PRO A 496 8.20 22.92 -20.11
N TYR A 497 8.06 22.06 -21.12
CA TYR A 497 8.78 20.79 -21.15
C TYR A 497 10.28 21.08 -21.33
N PRO A 498 11.17 20.55 -20.47
CA PRO A 498 12.60 20.80 -20.55
C PRO A 498 13.26 20.17 -21.78
#